data_AF-A0A1V4LQW1-F1
#
_entry.id   AF-A0A1V4LQW1-F1
#
_cell.length_a   1.000
_cell.length_b   1.000
_cell.length_c   1.000
_cell.angle_alpha   90.00
_cell.angle_beta   90.00
_cell.angle_gamma   90.00
#
_symmetry.space_group_name_H-M   'P 1'
#
loop_
_entity.id
_entity.type
_entity.pdbx_description
1 polymer ?
#
loop_
_entity_poly.entity_id
_entity_poly.type
_entity_poly.pdbx_seq_one_letter_code
_entity_poly.pdbx_strand_id
1 'polypeptide(L)' 'MYGMRAQDNAPATHFRSDRMCRVNGELYFSTRENTLEGPFENLEKAEVQIQAYIERMLLARMNR' A
#
# COMPACT_ATOMS: atom_id res chain seq x y z
N MET A 1 20.04 -10.19 1.04
CA MET A 1 19.74 -9.65 2.38
C MET A 1 18.28 -9.90 2.66
N TYR A 2 17.95 -10.71 3.69
CA TYR A 2 16.57 -10.95 4.09
C TYR A 2 16.03 -9.67 4.72
N GLY A 3 15.06 -9.03 4.07
CA GLY A 3 14.45 -7.80 4.56
C GLY A 3 13.55 -8.09 5.75
N MET A 4 14.13 -8.11 6.95
CA MET A 4 13.41 -8.17 8.21
C MET A 4 13.09 -6.74 8.64
N ARG A 5 11.81 -6.41 8.84
CA ARG A 5 11.45 -5.15 9.51
C ARG A 5 11.78 -5.30 10.99
N ALA A 6 12.17 -4.21 11.65
CA ALA A 6 12.53 -4.22 13.07
C ALA A 6 11.38 -4.69 14.01
N GLN A 7 10.16 -4.82 13.48
CA GLN A 7 8.95 -5.23 14.20
C GLN A 7 8.62 -6.72 14.02
N ASP A 8 9.36 -7.44 13.18
CA ASP A 8 9.05 -8.85 12.90
C ASP A 8 9.56 -9.71 14.07
N ASN A 9 8.63 -10.38 14.77
CA ASN A 9 8.97 -11.26 15.91
C ASN A 9 9.65 -12.58 15.50
N ALA A 10 9.64 -12.92 14.22
CA ALA A 10 10.25 -14.12 13.67
C ALA A 10 10.61 -13.90 12.19
N PRO A 11 11.54 -14.70 11.61
CA PRO A 11 11.84 -14.66 10.19
C PRO A 11 10.59 -14.93 9.36
N ALA A 12 10.18 -13.95 8.55
CA ALA A 12 9.04 -14.06 7.66
C ALA A 12 9.44 -13.73 6.22
N THR A 13 8.95 -14.50 5.26
CA THR A 13 9.13 -14.21 3.83
C THR A 13 8.12 -13.15 3.41
N HIS A 14 8.56 -11.90 3.31
CA HIS A 14 7.74 -10.83 2.78
C HIS A 14 7.94 -10.69 1.27
N PHE A 15 6.92 -11.05 0.51
CA PHE A 15 6.86 -10.71 -0.91
C PHE A 15 6.47 -9.24 -1.04
N ARG A 16 7.17 -8.51 -1.92
CA ARG A 16 6.67 -7.21 -2.36
C ARG A 16 5.50 -7.45 -3.30
N SER A 17 4.30 -7.53 -2.74
CA SER A 17 3.08 -7.43 -3.53
C SER A 17 3.01 -6.01 -4.08
N ASP A 18 2.69 -5.88 -5.36
CA ASP A 18 2.19 -4.61 -5.88
C ASP A 18 0.98 -4.18 -5.04
N ARG A 19 0.84 -2.88 -4.81
CA ARG A 19 -0.30 -2.36 -4.05
C ARG A 19 -1.57 -2.38 -4.88
N MET A 20 -1.47 -2.42 -6.21
CA MET A 20 -2.61 -2.48 -7.09
C MET A 20 -3.23 -3.88 -7.16
N CYS A 21 -4.56 -3.93 -7.08
CA CYS A 21 -5.33 -5.17 -7.20
C CYS A 21 -6.64 -4.92 -7.96
N ARG A 22 -7.23 -5.98 -8.49
CA ARG A 22 -8.57 -5.94 -9.07
C ARG A 22 -9.54 -6.75 -8.22
N VAL A 23 -10.65 -6.14 -7.86
CA VAL A 23 -11.74 -6.79 -7.14
C VAL A 23 -12.97 -6.72 -8.03
N ASN A 24 -13.52 -7.87 -8.42
CA ASN A 24 -14.65 -7.97 -9.34
C ASN A 24 -14.46 -7.23 -10.68
N GLY A 25 -13.22 -7.12 -11.16
CA GLY A 25 -12.88 -6.41 -12.40
C GLY A 25 -12.60 -4.91 -12.21
N GLU A 26 -12.90 -4.36 -11.03
CA GLU A 26 -12.65 -2.96 -10.68
C GLU A 26 -11.27 -2.78 -10.07
N LEU A 27 -10.63 -1.63 -10.30
CA LEU A 27 -9.25 -1.36 -9.90
C LEU A 27 -9.19 -0.70 -8.52
N TYR A 28 -8.38 -1.27 -7.63
CA TYR A 28 -8.15 -0.77 -6.28
C TYR A 28 -6.66 -0.75 -5.95
N PHE A 29 -6.30 -0.11 -4.84
CA PHE A 29 -5.04 -0.40 -4.17
C PHE A 29 -5.24 -0.77 -2.70
N SER A 30 -4.38 -1.64 -2.18
CA SER A 30 -4.37 -2.05 -0.78
C SER A 30 -3.43 -1.18 0.07
N THR A 31 -3.89 -0.73 1.23
CA THR A 31 -3.09 0.00 2.23
C THR A 31 -2.37 -0.95 3.18
N ARG A 32 -1.52 -0.44 4.07
CA ARG A 32 -0.84 -1.25 5.10
C ARG A 32 -1.79 -1.70 6.21
N GLU A 33 -2.91 -1.01 6.32
CA GLU A 33 -3.99 -1.19 7.27
C GLU A 33 -5.03 -2.22 6.75
N ASN A 34 -4.72 -2.89 5.64
CA ASN A 34 -5.58 -3.84 4.93
C ASN A 34 -6.91 -3.23 4.45
N THR A 35 -6.93 -1.93 4.17
CA THR A 35 -8.06 -1.28 3.49
C THR A 35 -7.86 -1.30 1.97
N LEU A 36 -8.97 -1.32 1.23
CA LEU A 36 -8.98 -1.18 -0.22
C LEU A 36 -9.47 0.22 -0.56
N GLU A 37 -8.63 0.99 -1.25
CA GLU A 37 -8.96 2.31 -1.75
C GLU A 37 -9.32 2.21 -3.24
N GLY A 38 -10.39 2.88 -3.65
CA GLY A 38 -10.95 2.80 -5.00
C GLY A 38 -12.48 2.65 -4.98
N PRO A 39 -13.10 2.27 -6.11
CA PRO A 39 -12.48 1.87 -7.36
C PRO A 39 -11.91 3.06 -8.16
N PHE A 40 -10.88 2.81 -8.96
CA PHE A 40 -10.27 3.78 -9.88
C PHE A 40 -10.62 3.46 -11.32
N GLU A 41 -10.79 4.50 -12.13
CA GLU A 41 -11.11 4.37 -13.56
C GLU A 41 -9.95 3.76 -14.37
N ASN A 42 -8.71 4.09 -14.00
CA ASN A 42 -7.50 3.65 -14.70
C ASN A 42 -6.30 3.57 -13.75
N LEU A 43 -5.20 2.98 -14.25
CA LEU A 43 -3.97 2.76 -13.50
C LEU A 43 -3.31 4.07 -13.07
N GLU A 44 -3.28 5.07 -13.95
CA GLU A 44 -2.67 6.37 -13.68
C GLU A 44 -3.32 7.08 -12.49
N LYS A 45 -4.66 7.09 -12.41
CA LYS A 45 -5.39 7.62 -11.24
C LYS A 45 -5.08 6.84 -9.98
N ALA A 46 -5.00 5.52 -10.06
CA ALA A 46 -4.63 4.69 -8.90
C ALA A 46 -3.21 5.00 -8.41
N GLU A 47 -2.25 5.17 -9.31
CA GLU A 47 -0.85 5.53 -8.98
C GLU A 47 -0.75 6.89 -8.28
N VAL A 48 -1.41 7.92 -8.81
CA VAL A 48 -1.46 9.25 -8.19
C VAL A 48 -2.05 9.16 -6.78
N GLN A 49 -3.12 8.38 -6.60
CA GLN A 49 -3.78 8.23 -5.31
C GLN A 49 -2.95 7.41 -4.31
N ILE A 50 -2.20 6.41 -4.78
CA ILE A 50 -1.21 5.70 -3.96
C ILE A 50 -0.16 6.68 -3.44
N GLN A 51 0.37 7.54 -4.31
CA GLN A 51 1.40 8.50 -3.94
C GLN A 51 0.87 9.51 -2.92
N ALA A 52 -0.32 10.08 -3.16
CA ALA A 52 -1.00 10.97 -2.21
C ALA A 52 -1.29 10.27 -0.87
N TYR A 53 -1.66 8.99 -0.87
CA TYR A 53 -1.83 8.20 0.35
C TYR A 53 -0.51 8.08 1.13
N ILE A 54 0.58 7.71 0.45
CA ILE A 54 1.91 7.59 1.07
C ILE A 54 2.33 8.91 1.71
N GLU A 55 2.18 10.02 0.99
CA GLU A 55 2.56 11.35 1.47
C GLU A 55 1.76 11.75 2.71
N ARG A 56 0.44 11.54 2.71
CA ARG A 56 -0.41 11.77 3.89
C ARG A 56 0.03 10.94 5.10
N MET A 57 0.36 9.66 4.89
CA MET A 57 0.80 8.79 5.98
C MET A 57 2.19 9.16 6.51
N LEU A 58 3.10 9.59 5.63
CA LEU A 58 4.42 10.09 6.04
C LEU A 58 4.31 11.37 6.86
N LEU A 59 3.49 12.33 6.40
CA LEU A 59 3.23 13.57 7.12
C LEU A 59 2.60 13.31 8.50
N ALA A 60 1.57 12.45 8.55
CA ALA A 60 0.91 12.07 9.80
C ALA A 60 1.86 11.38 10.80
N ARG A 61 2.86 10.64 10.30
CA ARG A 61 3.91 10.04 11.13
C ARG A 61 4.94 11.06 11.62
N MET A 62 5.29 12.06 10.81
CA MET A 62 6.25 13.11 11.17
C MET A 62 5.69 14.08 12.22
N ASN A 63 4.37 14.27 12.23
CA ASN A 63 3.68 15.14 13.19
C ASN A 63 3.36 14.44 14.53
N ARG A 64 3.86 13.23 14.75
CA ARG A 64 3.59 12.40 15.94
C ARG A 64 4.89 12.12 16.68
#